data_AF-A0A661ZXA0-F1
#
_entry.id   AF-A0A661ZXA0-F1
#
_cell.length_a   1.000
_cell.length_b   1.000
_cell.length_c   1.000
_cell.angle_alpha   90.00
_cell.angle_beta   90.00
_cell.angle_gamma   90.00
#
_symmetry.space_group_name_H-M   'P 1'
#
loop_
_entity.id
_entity.type
_entity.pdbx_description
1 polymer ?
#
loop_
_entity_poly.entity_id
_entity_poly.type
_entity_poly.pdbx_seq_one_letter_code
_entity_poly.pdbx_strand_id
1 'polypeptide(L)'
;YVSEHPFWSEQIVQLYVNRRGEYELIPRVGAHQILMGSMEQWELKLRNLELLYQQGFAVYGWNNYRTINLKYTNQVICTKR
;
A
#
# COMPACT_ATOMS: atom_id res chain seq x y z
N TYR A 1 -3.85 10.29 -11.17
CA TYR A 1 -2.82 10.13 -10.11
C TYR A 1 -2.12 8.77 -10.15
N VAL A 2 -2.72 7.64 -9.72
CA VAL A 2 -1.98 6.35 -9.63
C VAL A 2 -1.40 5.90 -10.98
N SER A 3 -2.17 6.01 -12.07
CA SER A 3 -1.73 5.66 -13.43
C SER A 3 -0.78 6.68 -14.07
N GLU A 4 -0.75 7.91 -13.55
CA GLU A 4 0.07 9.01 -14.08
C GLU A 4 1.37 9.19 -13.29
N HIS A 5 1.41 8.67 -12.06
CA HIS A 5 2.57 8.78 -11.18
C HIS A 5 3.58 7.68 -11.52
N PRO A 6 4.82 8.01 -11.92
CA PRO A 6 5.80 7.04 -12.41
C PRO A 6 5.98 5.84 -11.47
N PHE A 7 6.20 6.13 -10.18
CA PHE A 7 6.34 5.09 -9.15
C PHE A 7 5.10 4.18 -9.00
N TRP A 8 3.93 4.77 -8.77
CA TRP A 8 2.71 3.98 -8.49
C TRP A 8 2.19 3.23 -9.71
N SER A 9 2.40 3.77 -10.92
CA SER A 9 2.02 3.12 -12.18
C SER A 9 2.77 1.81 -12.43
N GLU A 10 4.01 1.72 -11.97
CA GLU A 10 4.82 0.50 -12.06
C GLU A 10 4.53 -0.47 -10.91
N GLN A 11 4.22 0.06 -9.73
CA GLN A 11 4.05 -0.72 -8.51
C GLN A 11 2.65 -1.29 -8.32
N ILE A 12 1.56 -0.63 -8.73
CA ILE A 12 0.19 -1.11 -8.53
C ILE A 12 -0.34 -1.77 -9.81
N VAL A 13 -0.76 -3.02 -9.72
CA VAL A 13 -1.32 -3.77 -10.87
C VAL A 13 -2.83 -3.78 -10.83
N GLN A 14 -3.42 -3.88 -9.63
CA GLN A 14 -4.86 -3.99 -9.46
C GLN A 14 -5.34 -3.16 -8.27
N LEU A 15 -6.54 -2.60 -8.42
CA LEU A 15 -7.28 -1.89 -7.39
C LEU A 15 -8.66 -2.54 -7.28
N TYR A 16 -9.02 -2.94 -6.06
CA TYR A 16 -10.29 -3.60 -5.75
C TYR A 16 -11.08 -2.77 -4.76
N VAL A 17 -12.40 -2.85 -4.88
CA VAL A 17 -13.34 -2.37 -3.86
C VAL A 17 -13.99 -3.59 -3.24
N ASN A 18 -13.79 -3.78 -1.94
CA ASN A 18 -14.36 -4.91 -1.23
C ASN A 18 -15.86 -4.68 -0.96
N ARG A 19 -16.55 -5.70 -0.42
CA ARG A 19 -18.00 -5.63 -0.14
C ARG A 19 -18.39 -4.54 0.88
N ARG A 20 -17.43 -3.98 1.61
CA ARG A 20 -17.61 -2.87 2.56
C ARG A 20 -17.40 -1.50 1.92
N GLY A 21 -17.14 -1.43 0.62
CA GLY A 21 -16.84 -0.18 -0.09
C GLY A 21 -15.42 0.34 0.17
N GLU A 22 -14.53 -0.49 0.70
CA GLU A 22 -13.15 -0.10 0.99
C GLU A 22 -12.20 -0.52 -0.13
N TYR A 23 -11.18 0.31 -0.34
CA TYR A 23 -10.20 0.13 -1.39
C TYR A 23 -9.04 -0.75 -0.93
N GLU A 24 -8.62 -1.67 -1.79
CA GLU A 24 -7.51 -2.59 -1.61
C GLU A 24 -6.63 -2.56 -2.86
N LEU A 25 -5.31 -2.48 -2.68
CA LEU A 25 -4.35 -2.41 -3.77
C LEU A 25 -3.47 -3.66 -3.80
N ILE A 26 -3.24 -4.19 -4.99
CA ILE A 26 -2.34 -5.32 -5.22
C ILE A 26 -1.08 -4.81 -5.94
N PRO A 27 0.09 -4.90 -5.30
CA PRO A 27 1.34 -4.48 -5.90
C PRO A 27 1.88 -5.54 -6.89
N ARG A 28 2.74 -5.10 -7.81
CA ARG A 28 3.46 -5.95 -8.75
C ARG A 28 4.53 -6.77 -8.06
N VAL A 29 5.19 -6.18 -7.07
CA VAL A 29 6.32 -6.76 -6.35
C VAL A 29 5.96 -6.93 -4.88
N GLY A 30 6.35 -8.08 -4.32
CA GLY A 30 5.95 -8.50 -2.99
C GLY A 30 4.68 -9.33 -3.01
N ALA A 31 4.41 -10.00 -1.88
CA ALA A 31 3.25 -10.86 -1.73
C ALA A 31 2.32 -10.35 -0.61
N HIS A 32 2.32 -9.03 -0.41
CA HIS A 32 1.48 -8.32 0.53
C HIS A 32 0.27 -7.69 -0.16
N GLN A 33 -0.84 -7.61 0.57
CA GLN A 33 -2.01 -6.84 0.18
C GLN A 33 -2.01 -5.49 0.89
N ILE A 34 -2.36 -4.42 0.17
CA ILE A 34 -2.40 -3.07 0.74
C ILE A 34 -3.86 -2.71 1.01
N LEU A 35 -4.20 -2.50 2.27
CA LEU A 35 -5.54 -2.13 2.71
C LEU A 35 -5.62 -0.62 2.84
N MET A 36 -6.24 0.05 1.86
CA MET A 36 -6.32 1.50 1.82
C MET A 36 -7.50 2.04 2.64
N GLY A 37 -8.61 1.30 2.70
CA GLY A 37 -9.83 1.73 3.40
C GLY A 37 -10.61 2.75 2.57
N SER A 38 -11.08 3.82 3.21
CA SER A 38 -11.68 4.97 2.54
C SER A 38 -10.64 5.75 1.71
N MET A 39 -11.10 6.49 0.71
CA MET A 39 -10.26 7.42 -0.07
C MET A 39 -9.95 8.73 0.67
N GLU A 40 -10.36 8.85 1.94
CA GLU A 40 -9.97 10.00 2.76
C GLU A 40 -8.46 10.02 2.93
N GLN A 41 -7.87 11.20 2.73
CA GLN A 41 -6.42 11.44 2.88
C GLN A 41 -5.56 10.46 2.07
N TRP A 42 -6.05 10.03 0.90
CA TRP A 42 -5.39 9.02 0.08
C TRP A 42 -3.94 9.41 -0.31
N GLU A 43 -3.68 10.70 -0.56
CA GLU A 43 -2.33 11.22 -0.85
C GLU A 43 -1.35 10.98 0.31
N LEU A 44 -1.78 11.27 1.53
CA LEU A 44 -0.97 11.06 2.74
C LEU A 44 -0.71 9.57 2.97
N LYS A 45 -1.72 8.72 2.75
CA LYS A 45 -1.60 7.26 2.84
C LYS A 45 -0.58 6.72 1.84
N LEU A 46 -0.64 7.16 0.58
CA LEU A 46 0.33 6.77 -0.45
C LEU A 46 1.72 7.28 -0.12
N ARG A 47 1.87 8.53 0.35
CA ARG A 47 3.17 9.06 0.78
C ARG A 47 3.81 8.21 1.89
N ASN A 48 3.02 7.82 2.90
CA ASN A 48 3.52 6.98 3.99
C ASN A 48 3.91 5.57 3.50
N LEU A 49 3.14 5.02 2.55
CA LEU A 49 3.46 3.75 1.91
C LEU A 49 4.75 3.83 1.06
N GLU A 50 4.96 4.92 0.35
CA GLU A 50 6.20 5.16 -0.40
C GLU A 50 7.43 5.19 0.53
N LEU A 51 7.32 5.90 1.66
CA LEU A 51 8.38 5.91 2.68
C LEU A 51 8.66 4.51 3.24
N LEU A 52 7.63 3.69 3.46
CA LEU A 52 7.81 2.29 3.85
C LEU A 52 8.59 1.51 2.77
N TYR A 53 8.26 1.69 1.49
CA TYR A 53 8.93 0.99 0.40
C TYR A 53 10.39 1.41 0.29
N GLN A 54 10.67 2.71 0.38
CA GLN A 54 12.02 3.25 0.25
C GLN A 54 12.91 2.93 1.45
N GLN A 55 12.38 3.01 2.67
CA GLN A 55 13.18 2.89 3.90
C GLN A 55 13.01 1.55 4.58
N GLY A 56 11.77 1.07 4.72
CA GLY A 56 11.47 -0.19 5.40
C GLY A 56 11.90 -1.40 4.57
N PHE A 57 11.47 -1.47 3.30
CA PHE A 57 11.75 -2.65 2.48
C PHE A 57 13.19 -2.74 2.01
N ALA A 58 13.90 -1.61 1.90
CA ALA A 58 15.34 -1.61 1.68
C ALA A 58 16.12 -2.32 2.81
N VAL A 59 15.61 -2.26 4.05
CA VAL A 59 16.27 -2.87 5.22
C VAL A 59 15.76 -4.28 5.49
N TYR A 60 14.44 -4.48 5.50
CA TYR A 60 13.85 -5.75 5.91
C TYR A 60 13.65 -6.72 4.75
N GLY A 61 13.44 -6.21 3.53
CA GLY A 61 13.11 -6.99 2.33
C GLY A 61 11.59 -7.08 2.05
N TRP A 62 11.26 -7.43 0.80
CA TRP A 62 9.90 -7.35 0.24
C TRP A 62 8.93 -8.46 0.68
N ASN A 63 9.44 -9.63 1.10
CA ASN A 63 8.63 -10.83 1.34
C ASN A 63 8.28 -11.10 2.81
N ASN A 64 8.42 -10.11 3.68
CA ASN A 64 8.22 -10.28 5.13
C ASN A 64 6.79 -10.05 5.58
N TYR A 65 6.00 -9.34 4.79
CA TYR A 65 4.69 -8.88 5.20
C TYR A 65 3.59 -9.53 4.35
N ARG A 66 2.49 -9.87 5.01
CA ARG A 66 1.27 -10.38 4.39
C ARG A 66 0.31 -9.24 4.06
N THR A 67 0.22 -8.24 4.91
CA THR A 67 -0.67 -7.09 4.72
C THR A 67 0.01 -5.80 5.17
N ILE A 68 -0.31 -4.72 4.47
CA ILE A 68 0.04 -3.35 4.84
C ILE A 68 -1.27 -2.59 4.98
N ASN A 69 -1.58 -2.12 6.18
CA ASN A 69 -2.82 -1.45 6.48
C ASN A 69 -2.58 0.07 6.64
N LEU A 70 -3.21 0.83 5.74
CA LEU A 70 -3.16 2.30 5.66
C LEU A 70 -4.45 2.96 6.14
N LYS A 71 -5.37 2.20 6.74
CA LYS A 71 -6.66 2.73 7.23
C LYS A 71 -6.49 3.70 8.40
N TYR A 72 -5.39 3.59 9.13
CA TYR A 72 -5.12 4.40 10.31
C TYR A 72 -4.36 5.67 9.93
N THR A 73 -4.88 6.82 10.33
CA THR A 73 -4.23 8.10 10.08
C THR A 73 -2.82 8.12 10.71
N ASN A 74 -1.83 8.53 9.91
CA ASN A 74 -0.41 8.63 10.31
C ASN A 74 0.25 7.32 10.79
N GLN A 75 -0.35 6.16 10.52
CA GLN A 75 0.25 4.88 10.90
C GLN A 75 0.17 3.88 9.74
N VAL A 76 1.25 3.13 9.56
CA VAL A 76 1.34 2.04 8.59
C VAL A 76 1.52 0.75 9.38
N ILE A 77 0.46 -0.06 9.46
CA ILE A 77 0.48 -1.30 10.24
C ILE A 77 0.78 -2.46 9.30
N CYS A 78 1.91 -3.14 9.52
CA CYS A 78 2.28 -4.31 8.73
C CYS A 78 2.05 -5.59 9.53
N THR A 79 1.37 -6.57 8.95
CA THR A 79 1.27 -7.92 9.52
C THR A 79 2.32 -8.79 8.87
N LYS A 80 3.21 -9.40 9.68
CA LYS A 80 4.23 -10.33 9.20
C LYS A 80 3.59 -11.62 8.67
N ARG A 81 4.31 -12.28 7.76
CA ARG A 81 4.02 -13.66 7.35
C ARG A 81 4.41 -14.64 8.45
#